data_AF-A0A524INB6-F1
#
_entry.id   AF-A0A524INB6-F1
#
_cell.length_a   1.000
_cell.length_b   1.000
_cell.length_c   1.000
_cell.angle_alpha   90.00
_cell.angle_beta   90.00
_cell.angle_gamma   90.00
#
_symmetry.space_group_name_H-M   'P 1'
#
loop_
_entity.id
_entity.type
_entity.pdbx_description
1 polymer ?
#
loop_
_entity_poly.entity_id
_entity_poly.type
_entity_poly.pdbx_seq_one_letter_code
_entity_poly.pdbx_strand_id
1 'polypeptide(L)'
;MDGILKQETTDAVDTAILLTSSGVFASASMETGEMLPSPLTRVGGMTLFQRAVFTLQRGGISQIWVLAVKEEPVLRELLREDSRLQAAVRWLPVREFPPHDPQTWEALADEVSGACMVVGCHTVFSPSLVQRLRQEGAQGKAVVVIGHSEEGYHIGNPGVVIKQDGVEGRTAPSVFFRDPPVASTMEPASPSKNQDGPRLSIVGDLIVLPCRLLGISGVLHASGTNPLRLALEQAAVEGTVQTIPGATHWFRDVRGPKGPKLAEQTLVRSLQTLQGGMDGLVDRYINRKCSGLLTQLFLKLRWTPNTITILSMVVGLVAAGFFIPGSWEYALIGALLFQLSVIIDCC
;
A
#
# COMPACT_ATOMS: atom_id res chain seq x y z
N MET A 1 24.98 -12.81 37.15
CA MET A 1 25.80 -12.51 35.95
C MET A 1 25.06 -12.96 34.69
N ASP A 2 23.78 -12.58 34.60
CA ASP A 2 23.26 -11.55 33.68
C ASP A 2 24.01 -11.37 32.37
N GLY A 3 23.31 -11.60 31.26
CA GLY A 3 23.81 -11.23 29.95
C GLY A 3 23.25 -11.98 28.75
N ILE A 4 22.15 -12.74 28.88
CA ILE A 4 21.41 -13.16 27.69
C ILE A 4 20.45 -12.01 27.37
N LEU A 5 20.90 -11.21 26.41
CA LEU A 5 20.18 -10.15 25.71
C LEU A 5 18.67 -10.44 25.69
N LYS A 6 17.92 -9.73 26.55
CA LYS A 6 16.57 -9.32 26.18
C LYS A 6 16.74 -8.59 24.85
N GLN A 7 16.42 -9.24 23.74
CA GLN A 7 16.00 -8.51 22.56
C GLN A 7 14.90 -7.59 23.05
N GLU A 8 15.13 -6.28 22.94
CA GLU A 8 14.08 -5.30 23.08
C GLU A 8 12.96 -5.76 22.13
N THR A 9 11.89 -6.31 22.70
CA THR A 9 10.63 -6.45 22.02
C THR A 9 10.29 -5.05 21.54
N THR A 10 10.53 -4.79 20.26
CA THR A 10 10.18 -3.51 19.66
C THR A 10 8.72 -3.27 19.97
N ASP A 11 8.40 -2.19 20.69
CA ASP A 11 7.04 -1.68 20.93
C ASP A 11 6.25 -1.40 19.64
N ALA A 12 6.84 -1.67 18.47
CA ALA A 12 6.26 -1.46 17.16
C ALA A 12 5.26 -2.56 16.79
N VAL A 13 4.19 -2.15 16.11
CA VAL A 13 3.19 -3.05 15.53
C VAL A 13 3.85 -4.10 14.65
N ASP A 14 3.71 -5.38 14.97
CA ASP A 14 4.36 -6.47 14.23
C ASP A 14 3.37 -7.40 13.50
N THR A 15 2.08 -7.26 13.80
CA THR A 15 1.00 -8.05 13.20
C THR A 15 0.20 -7.20 12.22
N ALA A 16 -0.06 -7.72 11.03
CA ALA A 16 -0.98 -7.14 10.04
C ALA A 16 -2.06 -8.13 9.63
N ILE A 17 -3.30 -7.65 9.56
CA ILE A 17 -4.47 -8.38 9.08
C ILE A 17 -4.78 -7.89 7.66
N LEU A 18 -4.71 -8.76 6.66
CA LEU A 18 -4.88 -8.47 5.24
C LEU A 18 -6.22 -9.00 4.72
N LEU A 19 -7.12 -8.08 4.39
CA LEU A 19 -8.43 -8.30 3.79
C LEU A 19 -8.30 -8.39 2.27
N THR A 20 -8.66 -9.54 1.71
CA THR A 20 -8.54 -9.79 0.25
C THR A 20 -9.83 -9.51 -0.51
N SER A 21 -10.99 -9.76 0.10
CA SER A 21 -12.30 -9.69 -0.53
C SER A 21 -13.11 -8.44 -0.23
N SER A 22 -12.70 -7.65 0.76
CA SER A 22 -13.43 -6.46 1.22
C SER A 22 -12.45 -5.36 1.59
N GLY A 23 -12.88 -4.11 1.48
CA GLY A 23 -12.14 -2.98 2.03
C GLY A 23 -12.24 -2.92 3.56
N VAL A 24 -11.30 -2.20 4.18
CA VAL A 24 -11.26 -1.97 5.63
C VAL A 24 -12.58 -1.37 6.12
N PHE A 25 -13.17 -0.46 5.34
CA PHE A 25 -14.41 0.25 5.67
C PHE A 25 -15.64 -0.20 4.89
N ALA A 26 -15.55 -1.33 4.17
CA ALA A 26 -16.69 -1.82 3.41
C ALA A 26 -17.87 -2.15 4.35
N SER A 27 -19.06 -1.69 3.98
CA SER A 27 -20.33 -2.04 4.63
C SER A 27 -20.99 -3.19 3.86
N ALA A 28 -21.77 -4.02 4.57
CA ALA A 28 -22.56 -5.11 3.98
C ALA A 28 -23.51 -4.65 2.86
N SER A 29 -23.94 -3.37 2.85
CA SER A 29 -24.80 -2.83 1.79
C SER A 29 -24.04 -2.40 0.52
N MET A 30 -22.75 -2.09 0.64
CA MET A 30 -21.89 -1.63 -0.48
C MET A 30 -21.39 -2.77 -1.38
N GLU A 31 -21.43 -4.03 -0.93
CA GLU A 31 -20.97 -5.17 -1.74
C GLU A 31 -21.90 -5.53 -2.91
N THR A 32 -23.11 -4.95 -2.96
CA THR A 32 -24.13 -5.35 -3.93
C THR A 32 -23.96 -4.75 -5.34
N GLY A 33 -22.94 -3.93 -5.59
CA GLY A 33 -22.81 -3.22 -6.88
C GLY A 33 -21.41 -2.86 -7.40
N GLU A 34 -20.38 -2.79 -6.56
CA GLU A 34 -19.03 -2.42 -7.02
C GLU A 34 -18.13 -3.64 -7.20
N MET A 35 -17.68 -3.84 -8.45
CA MET A 35 -16.73 -4.91 -8.80
C MET A 35 -15.34 -4.55 -8.26
N LEU A 36 -15.02 -5.02 -7.05
CA LEU A 36 -13.70 -4.84 -6.44
C LEU A 36 -12.60 -5.47 -7.32
N PRO A 37 -11.42 -4.84 -7.45
CA PRO A 37 -10.28 -5.46 -8.11
C PRO A 37 -9.89 -6.76 -7.41
N SER A 38 -9.77 -7.86 -8.16
CA SER A 38 -9.31 -9.12 -7.59
C SER A 38 -7.89 -8.95 -6.99
N PRO A 39 -7.59 -9.57 -5.84
CA PRO A 39 -6.24 -9.71 -5.29
C PRO A 39 -5.18 -10.19 -6.31
N LEU A 40 -5.62 -10.95 -7.32
CA LEU A 40 -4.79 -11.47 -8.42
C LEU A 40 -4.49 -10.43 -9.52
N THR A 41 -5.13 -9.27 -9.48
CA THR A 41 -4.88 -8.16 -10.42
C THR A 41 -3.41 -7.79 -10.37
N ARG A 42 -2.74 -7.72 -11.53
CA ARG A 42 -1.32 -7.36 -11.61
C ARG A 42 -1.15 -5.87 -11.81
N VAL A 43 -0.30 -5.26 -10.97
CA VAL A 43 0.11 -3.86 -11.08
C VAL A 43 1.62 -3.80 -10.89
N GLY A 44 2.35 -3.37 -11.92
CA GLY A 44 3.82 -3.32 -11.91
C GLY A 44 4.47 -4.70 -11.74
N GLY A 45 4.05 -5.69 -12.54
CA GLY A 45 4.65 -7.04 -12.61
C GLY A 45 4.19 -8.04 -11.54
N MET A 46 3.69 -7.59 -10.40
CA MET A 46 3.23 -8.43 -9.28
C MET A 46 1.72 -8.32 -9.06
N THR A 47 1.10 -9.35 -8.47
CA THR A 47 -0.30 -9.23 -8.03
C THR A 47 -0.43 -8.24 -6.88
N LEU A 48 -1.62 -7.65 -6.69
CA LEU A 48 -1.90 -6.77 -5.56
C LEU A 48 -1.65 -7.49 -4.23
N PHE A 49 -2.04 -8.76 -4.13
CA PHE A 49 -1.79 -9.59 -2.96
C PHE A 49 -0.30 -9.78 -2.65
N GLN A 50 0.49 -10.25 -3.63
CA GLN A 50 1.93 -10.43 -3.45
C GLN A 50 2.58 -9.10 -3.05
N ARG A 51 2.18 -8.00 -3.70
CA ARG A 51 2.69 -6.67 -3.38
C ARG A 51 2.37 -6.27 -1.95
N ALA A 52 1.13 -6.43 -1.49
CA ALA A 52 0.74 -6.10 -0.13
C ALA A 52 1.58 -6.89 0.89
N VAL A 53 1.70 -8.22 0.71
CA VAL A 53 2.48 -9.10 1.59
C VAL A 53 3.96 -8.69 1.65
N PHE A 54 4.62 -8.51 0.51
CA PHE A 54 6.04 -8.14 0.49
C PHE A 54 6.30 -6.71 0.97
N THR A 55 5.37 -5.78 0.73
CA THR A 55 5.50 -4.42 1.26
C THR A 55 5.35 -4.41 2.78
N LEU A 56 4.41 -5.18 3.34
CA LEU A 56 4.27 -5.34 4.79
C LEU A 56 5.54 -5.91 5.41
N GLN A 57 6.07 -7.00 4.84
CA GLN A 57 7.33 -7.60 5.30
C GLN A 57 8.50 -6.61 5.22
N ARG A 58 8.65 -5.88 4.11
CA ARG A 58 9.69 -4.85 3.96
C ARG A 58 9.50 -3.67 4.93
N GLY A 59 8.26 -3.42 5.33
CA GLY A 59 7.91 -2.48 6.40
C GLY A 59 8.27 -2.99 7.80
N GLY A 60 8.67 -4.26 7.91
CA GLY A 60 9.06 -4.94 9.14
C GLY A 60 7.92 -5.61 9.89
N ILE A 61 6.79 -5.90 9.23
CA ILE A 61 5.75 -6.78 9.77
C ILE A 61 6.22 -8.23 9.64
N SER A 62 6.29 -8.96 10.76
CA SER A 62 6.69 -10.36 10.78
C SER A 62 5.51 -11.34 10.74
N GLN A 63 4.32 -10.92 11.20
CA GLN A 63 3.12 -11.76 11.22
C GLN A 63 2.03 -11.17 10.31
N ILE A 64 1.58 -11.96 9.32
CA ILE A 64 0.55 -11.53 8.36
C ILE A 64 -0.62 -12.51 8.41
N TRP A 65 -1.78 -12.05 8.83
CA TRP A 65 -3.01 -12.83 8.86
C TRP A 65 -3.88 -12.48 7.67
N VAL A 66 -4.17 -13.45 6.81
CA VAL A 66 -4.86 -13.22 5.54
C VAL A 66 -6.30 -13.71 5.66
N LEU A 67 -7.26 -12.79 5.55
CA LEU A 67 -8.68 -13.13 5.41
C LEU A 67 -8.99 -13.33 3.92
N ALA A 68 -9.18 -14.59 3.53
CA ALA A 68 -9.46 -15.00 2.16
C ALA A 68 -10.75 -15.81 2.02
N VAL A 69 -11.41 -15.65 0.87
CA VAL A 69 -12.66 -16.37 0.53
C VAL A 69 -12.39 -17.46 -0.52
N LYS A 70 -12.70 -17.19 -1.80
CA LYS A 70 -12.69 -18.19 -2.88
C LYS A 70 -11.30 -18.42 -3.47
N GLU A 71 -10.42 -17.45 -3.35
CA GLU A 71 -9.11 -17.42 -4.01
C GLU A 71 -7.98 -17.95 -3.12
N GLU A 72 -8.26 -18.36 -1.87
CA GLU A 72 -7.25 -18.80 -0.89
C GLU A 72 -6.25 -19.82 -1.47
N PRO A 73 -6.66 -20.91 -2.17
CA PRO A 73 -5.70 -21.89 -2.69
C PRO A 73 -4.73 -21.28 -3.71
N VAL A 74 -5.23 -20.37 -4.55
CA VAL A 74 -4.42 -19.69 -5.57
C VAL A 74 -3.48 -18.69 -4.92
N LEU A 75 -3.96 -17.91 -3.94
CA LEU A 75 -3.14 -16.95 -3.20
C LEU A 75 -2.04 -17.66 -2.38
N ARG A 76 -2.35 -18.82 -1.80
CA ARG A 76 -1.39 -19.64 -1.06
C ARG A 76 -0.32 -20.20 -1.97
N GLU A 77 -0.66 -20.73 -3.14
CA GLU A 77 0.35 -21.23 -4.09
C GLU A 77 1.27 -20.10 -4.58
N LEU A 78 0.71 -18.90 -4.85
CA LEU A 78 1.49 -17.73 -5.25
C LEU A 78 2.55 -17.30 -4.21
N LEU A 79 2.34 -17.58 -2.92
CA LEU A 79 3.31 -17.32 -1.87
C LEU A 79 4.27 -18.48 -1.66
N ARG A 80 3.79 -19.72 -1.82
CA ARG A 80 4.61 -20.94 -1.65
C ARG A 80 5.74 -21.02 -2.66
N GLU A 81 5.49 -20.56 -3.89
CA GLU A 81 6.50 -20.51 -4.96
C GLU A 81 7.53 -19.39 -4.78
N ASP A 82 7.29 -18.43 -3.87
CA ASP A 82 8.12 -17.23 -3.75
C ASP A 82 9.08 -17.30 -2.55
N SER A 83 10.34 -17.60 -2.81
CA SER A 83 11.39 -17.76 -1.81
C SER A 83 11.75 -16.47 -1.03
N ARG A 84 11.17 -15.32 -1.40
CA ARG A 84 11.41 -14.03 -0.73
C ARG A 84 10.55 -13.85 0.52
N LEU A 85 9.54 -14.69 0.73
CA LEU A 85 8.65 -14.61 1.88
C LEU A 85 9.38 -15.10 3.14
N GLN A 86 9.48 -14.23 4.13
CA GLN A 86 10.07 -14.47 5.44
C GLN A 86 9.05 -14.28 6.58
N ALA A 87 8.05 -13.43 6.36
CA ALA A 87 6.96 -13.23 7.31
C ALA A 87 6.14 -14.52 7.47
N ALA A 88 5.70 -14.80 8.69
CA ALA A 88 4.78 -15.90 8.96
C ALA A 88 3.38 -15.50 8.47
N VAL A 89 2.81 -16.35 7.61
CA VAL A 89 1.48 -16.13 7.03
C VAL A 89 0.48 -17.10 7.63
N ARG A 90 -0.51 -16.56 8.35
CA ARG A 90 -1.66 -17.32 8.85
C ARG A 90 -2.87 -17.06 7.95
N TRP A 91 -3.57 -18.11 7.57
CA TRP A 91 -4.77 -18.01 6.74
C TRP A 91 -6.01 -18.11 7.62
N LEU A 92 -6.92 -17.16 7.46
CA LEU A 92 -8.18 -17.06 8.19
C LEU A 92 -9.33 -17.17 7.19
N PRO A 93 -10.09 -18.28 7.19
CA PRO A 93 -11.18 -18.45 6.25
C PRO A 93 -12.32 -17.49 6.60
N VAL A 94 -12.75 -16.67 5.65
CA VAL A 94 -13.82 -15.66 5.85
C VAL A 94 -15.17 -16.27 6.25
N ARG A 95 -15.36 -17.58 6.02
CA ARG A 95 -16.56 -18.30 6.51
C ARG A 95 -16.60 -18.41 8.03
N GLU A 96 -15.43 -18.50 8.67
CA GLU A 96 -15.28 -18.57 10.12
C GLU A 96 -15.01 -17.18 10.72
N PHE A 97 -14.32 -16.33 9.96
CA PHE A 97 -13.94 -14.97 10.34
C PHE A 97 -14.50 -13.93 9.35
N PRO A 98 -15.83 -13.75 9.26
CA PRO A 98 -16.41 -12.74 8.37
C PRO A 98 -16.03 -11.32 8.82
N PRO A 99 -15.42 -10.46 7.97
CA PRO A 99 -14.92 -9.14 8.36
C PRO A 99 -16.03 -8.14 8.71
N HIS A 100 -17.27 -8.42 8.31
CA HIS A 100 -18.45 -7.63 8.68
C HIS A 100 -19.02 -8.02 10.05
N ASP A 101 -18.65 -9.19 10.56
CA ASP A 101 -19.10 -9.67 11.86
C ASP A 101 -18.17 -9.11 12.95
N PRO A 102 -18.72 -8.35 13.91
CA PRO A 102 -17.99 -7.85 15.07
C PRO A 102 -17.24 -8.96 15.83
N GLN A 103 -17.83 -10.16 15.95
CA GLN A 103 -17.22 -11.28 16.69
C GLN A 103 -15.87 -11.71 16.12
N THR A 104 -15.68 -11.55 14.80
CA THR A 104 -14.40 -11.80 14.15
C THR A 104 -13.30 -10.94 14.76
N TRP A 105 -13.56 -9.65 14.94
CA TRP A 105 -12.55 -8.71 15.42
C TRP A 105 -12.29 -8.85 16.91
N GLU A 106 -13.31 -9.23 17.68
CA GLU A 106 -13.17 -9.61 19.10
C GLU A 106 -12.25 -10.83 19.25
N ALA A 107 -12.51 -11.91 18.51
CA ALA A 107 -11.66 -13.11 18.54
C ALA A 107 -10.22 -12.83 18.11
N LEU A 108 -10.03 -11.98 17.09
CA LEU A 108 -8.68 -11.59 16.65
C LEU A 108 -7.99 -10.65 17.65
N ALA A 109 -8.72 -9.86 18.41
CA ALA A 109 -8.15 -8.95 19.41
C ALA A 109 -7.45 -9.70 20.55
N ASP A 110 -7.98 -10.85 20.96
CA ASP A 110 -7.39 -11.72 21.99
C ASP A 110 -6.04 -12.30 21.57
N GLU A 111 -5.80 -12.41 20.26
CA GLU A 111 -4.58 -12.97 19.69
C GLU A 111 -3.52 -11.89 19.36
N VAL A 112 -3.91 -10.61 19.27
CA VAL A 112 -3.00 -9.50 18.90
C VAL A 112 -2.29 -8.93 20.13
N SER A 113 -0.96 -8.91 20.09
CA SER A 113 -0.14 -8.26 21.12
C SER A 113 -0.06 -6.74 20.92
N GLY A 114 -0.90 -5.98 21.65
CA GLY A 114 -0.83 -4.53 21.77
C GLY A 114 -1.58 -3.76 20.67
N ALA A 115 -1.11 -3.83 19.42
CA ALA A 115 -1.75 -3.18 18.28
C ALA A 115 -1.52 -3.98 16.99
N CYS A 116 -2.46 -3.89 16.05
CA CYS A 116 -2.34 -4.51 14.72
C CYS A 116 -2.64 -3.51 13.61
N MET A 117 -2.06 -3.77 12.45
CA MET A 117 -2.35 -3.05 11.22
C MET A 117 -3.47 -3.77 10.45
N VAL A 118 -4.46 -3.03 9.93
CA VAL A 118 -5.52 -3.59 9.08
C VAL A 118 -5.40 -3.06 7.63
N VAL A 119 -5.10 -4.04 6.79
CA VAL A 119 -4.78 -4.13 5.36
C VAL A 119 -5.91 -4.35 4.37
N GLY A 120 -6.38 -3.42 3.56
CA GLY A 120 -7.10 -3.78 2.33
C GLY A 120 -6.14 -4.12 1.19
N CYS A 121 -6.34 -5.27 0.55
CA CYS A 121 -5.44 -5.76 -0.51
C CYS A 121 -5.43 -4.88 -1.77
N HIS A 122 -6.39 -3.98 -1.92
CA HIS A 122 -6.57 -3.13 -3.10
C HIS A 122 -5.88 -1.77 -2.97
N THR A 123 -5.05 -1.57 -1.96
CA THR A 123 -4.20 -0.38 -1.85
C THR A 123 -2.74 -0.75 -2.13
N VAL A 124 -2.10 0.01 -3.01
CA VAL A 124 -0.64 -0.03 -3.21
C VAL A 124 -0.01 0.97 -2.26
N PHE A 125 0.89 0.54 -1.39
CA PHE A 125 1.57 1.40 -0.41
C PHE A 125 3.08 1.18 -0.39
N SER A 126 3.82 2.10 0.25
CA SER A 126 5.28 2.04 0.38
C SER A 126 5.72 1.37 1.69
N PRO A 127 6.90 0.73 1.73
CA PRO A 127 7.46 0.20 2.99
C PRO A 127 7.71 1.28 4.04
N SER A 128 8.07 2.50 3.62
CA SER A 128 8.26 3.64 4.51
C SER A 128 6.96 4.07 5.20
N LEU A 129 5.81 3.97 4.53
CA LEU A 129 4.51 4.22 5.14
C LEU A 129 4.20 3.16 6.21
N VAL A 130 4.49 1.89 5.92
CA VAL A 130 4.32 0.79 6.89
C VAL A 130 5.19 1.03 8.12
N GLN A 131 6.48 1.34 7.94
CA GLN A 131 7.40 1.65 9.05
C GLN A 131 6.88 2.81 9.91
N ARG A 132 6.39 3.88 9.27
CA ARG A 132 5.83 5.03 9.97
C ARG A 132 4.58 4.67 10.77
N LEU A 133 3.66 3.91 10.18
CA LEU A 133 2.46 3.43 10.85
C LEU A 133 2.78 2.53 12.05
N ARG A 134 3.78 1.66 11.91
CA ARG A 134 4.23 0.79 13.02
C ARG A 134 4.77 1.59 14.20
N GLN A 135 5.53 2.65 13.93
CA GLN A 135 6.09 3.53 14.96
C GLN A 135 5.04 4.39 15.66
N GLU A 136 4.07 4.93 14.91
CA GLU A 136 3.00 5.75 15.49
C GLU A 136 1.97 4.88 16.24
N GLY A 137 1.67 3.70 15.71
CA GLY A 137 0.75 2.73 16.32
C GLY A 137 1.22 2.14 17.64
N ALA A 138 2.55 2.07 17.84
CA ALA A 138 3.18 1.66 19.09
C ALA A 138 2.69 2.46 20.32
N GLN A 139 2.24 3.70 20.11
CA GLN A 139 1.82 4.61 21.17
C GLN A 139 0.40 4.32 21.70
N GLY A 140 -0.24 3.22 21.30
CA GLY A 140 -1.60 2.87 21.72
C GLY A 140 -2.69 3.78 21.12
N LYS A 141 -2.35 4.54 20.07
CA LYS A 141 -3.25 5.40 19.31
C LYS A 141 -3.79 4.66 18.09
N ALA A 142 -5.01 4.99 17.69
CA ALA A 142 -5.51 4.58 16.38
C ALA A 142 -4.88 5.46 15.31
N VAL A 143 -4.23 4.87 14.31
CA VAL A 143 -3.53 5.64 13.27
C VAL A 143 -4.22 5.44 11.93
N VAL A 144 -4.53 6.54 11.25
CA VAL A 144 -5.17 6.53 9.94
C VAL A 144 -4.35 7.34 8.94
N VAL A 145 -4.18 6.80 7.74
CA VAL A 145 -3.56 7.53 6.64
C VAL A 145 -4.64 8.31 5.91
N ILE A 146 -4.39 9.60 5.61
CA ILE A 146 -5.34 10.44 4.88
C ILE A 146 -4.78 10.88 3.53
N GLY A 147 -5.59 10.84 2.48
CA GLY A 147 -5.26 11.31 1.13
C GLY A 147 -6.29 12.31 0.60
N HIS A 148 -6.05 12.92 -0.56
CA HIS A 148 -6.95 13.92 -1.14
C HIS A 148 -7.89 13.33 -2.19
N SER A 149 -9.21 13.55 -2.06
CA SER A 149 -10.24 12.98 -2.95
C SER A 149 -9.99 13.18 -4.46
N GLU A 150 -9.35 14.27 -4.87
CA GLU A 150 -9.12 14.61 -6.29
C GLU A 150 -8.10 13.68 -6.99
N GLU A 151 -7.37 12.84 -6.23
CA GLU A 151 -6.34 11.97 -6.79
C GLU A 151 -6.86 10.57 -7.19
N GLY A 152 -8.17 10.40 -7.32
CA GLY A 152 -8.79 9.16 -7.77
C GLY A 152 -8.88 8.07 -6.70
N TYR A 153 -9.10 8.46 -5.45
CA TYR A 153 -9.37 7.50 -4.35
C TYR A 153 -10.78 6.90 -4.46
N HIS A 154 -10.99 5.80 -3.76
CA HIS A 154 -12.27 5.13 -3.68
C HIS A 154 -13.28 5.94 -2.85
N ILE A 155 -14.44 6.20 -3.43
CA ILE A 155 -15.52 6.99 -2.80
C ILE A 155 -16.18 6.21 -1.64
N GLY A 156 -15.98 4.89 -1.54
CA GLY A 156 -16.48 4.11 -0.40
C GLY A 156 -15.69 4.30 0.91
N ASN A 157 -14.53 4.94 0.88
CA ASN A 157 -13.78 5.22 2.11
C ASN A 157 -14.32 6.47 2.83
N PRO A 158 -14.33 6.49 4.18
CA PRO A 158 -14.84 7.62 4.93
C PRO A 158 -13.98 8.87 4.69
N GLY A 159 -14.64 10.03 4.62
CA GLY A 159 -13.99 11.33 4.66
C GLY A 159 -13.58 11.69 6.09
N VAL A 160 -12.49 12.44 6.21
CA VAL A 160 -11.93 12.93 7.48
C VAL A 160 -11.96 14.45 7.50
N VAL A 161 -12.52 15.00 8.57
CA VAL A 161 -12.44 16.42 8.90
C VAL A 161 -11.64 16.56 10.19
N ILE A 162 -10.53 17.27 10.13
CA ILE A 162 -9.70 17.60 11.29
C ILE A 162 -10.06 19.02 11.72
N LYS A 163 -10.59 19.18 12.94
CA LYS A 163 -10.80 20.50 13.54
C LYS A 163 -9.67 20.78 14.53
N GLN A 164 -9.00 21.91 14.35
CA GLN A 164 -8.12 22.47 15.36
C GLN A 164 -8.98 23.40 16.22
N ASP A 165 -9.45 22.92 17.37
CA ASP A 165 -10.19 23.77 18.31
C ASP A 165 -9.18 24.73 18.98
N GLY A 166 -9.08 25.93 18.41
CA GLY A 166 -8.22 27.00 18.90
C GLY A 166 -8.84 27.68 20.12
N VAL A 167 -8.45 27.23 21.31
CA VAL A 167 -8.45 28.05 22.53
C VAL A 167 -7.11 27.80 23.24
N GLU A 168 -6.45 28.88 23.64
CA GLU A 168 -5.10 28.90 24.22
C GLU A 168 -4.92 27.84 25.32
N GLY A 169 -4.05 26.86 25.07
CA GLY A 169 -3.57 25.92 26.09
C GLY A 169 -4.03 24.47 25.90
N ARG A 170 -3.39 23.78 24.94
CA ARG A 170 -3.38 22.31 24.78
C ARG A 170 -4.75 21.64 24.62
N THR A 171 -5.25 21.62 23.39
CA THR A 171 -6.27 20.66 22.95
C THR A 171 -5.75 19.90 21.74
N ALA A 172 -5.84 18.57 21.79
CA ALA A 172 -5.51 17.70 20.66
C ALA A 172 -6.51 17.93 19.52
N PRO A 173 -6.10 17.80 18.25
CA PRO A 173 -7.01 17.98 17.12
C PRO A 173 -8.17 16.97 17.20
N SER A 174 -9.40 17.44 17.04
CA SER A 174 -10.59 16.59 17.00
C SER A 174 -10.80 16.07 15.58
N VAL A 175 -10.90 14.75 15.45
CA VAL A 175 -11.06 14.05 14.16
C VAL A 175 -12.52 13.65 14.01
N PHE A 176 -13.12 13.94 12.87
CA PHE A 176 -14.49 13.52 12.57
C PHE A 176 -14.52 12.73 11.26
N PHE A 177 -15.16 11.57 11.29
CA PHE A 177 -15.42 10.77 10.11
C PHE A 177 -16.79 11.14 9.52
N ARG A 178 -16.86 11.25 8.19
CA ARG A 178 -18.09 11.54 7.46
C ARG A 178 -18.19 10.64 6.25
N ASP A 179 -19.39 10.16 5.94
CA ASP A 179 -19.63 9.58 4.64
C ASP A 179 -19.44 10.64 3.56
N PRO A 180 -18.71 10.34 2.48
CA PRO A 180 -18.69 11.22 1.33
C PRO A 180 -20.13 11.37 0.81
N PRO A 181 -20.52 12.58 0.35
CA PRO A 181 -21.86 12.79 -0.18
C PRO A 181 -22.08 11.80 -1.33
N VAL A 182 -23.05 10.91 -1.16
CA VAL A 182 -23.53 10.04 -2.23
C VAL A 182 -23.90 10.95 -3.39
N ALA A 183 -23.34 10.71 -4.57
CA ALA A 183 -23.71 11.41 -5.79
C ALA A 183 -25.13 11.03 -6.22
N SER A 184 -26.13 11.38 -5.41
CA SER A 184 -27.54 11.31 -5.77
C SER A 184 -28.00 12.71 -6.15
N THR A 185 -28.42 12.84 -7.40
CA THR A 185 -29.02 14.02 -8.06
C THR A 185 -28.01 15.08 -8.53
N MET A 186 -27.49 14.85 -9.74
CA MET A 186 -27.01 15.94 -10.59
C MET A 186 -28.18 16.89 -10.89
N GLU A 187 -28.31 17.96 -10.12
CA GLU A 187 -28.60 19.25 -10.74
C GLU A 187 -27.25 19.92 -11.03
N PRO A 188 -26.97 20.36 -12.27
CA PRO A 188 -25.73 21.05 -12.58
C PRO A 188 -25.78 22.44 -11.94
N ALA A 189 -25.36 22.54 -10.68
CA ALA A 189 -25.04 23.82 -10.07
C ALA A 189 -23.86 24.43 -10.84
N SER A 190 -24.09 25.64 -11.33
CA SER A 190 -23.17 26.47 -12.10
C SER A 190 -21.78 26.57 -11.45
N PRO A 191 -20.70 26.73 -12.24
CA PRO A 191 -19.33 26.79 -11.72
C PRO A 191 -19.12 28.12 -11.00
N SER A 192 -19.46 28.18 -9.72
CA SER A 192 -19.09 29.30 -8.86
C SER A 192 -17.58 29.23 -8.57
N LYS A 193 -16.89 30.27 -9.01
CA LYS A 193 -15.42 30.38 -9.07
C LYS A 193 -14.71 30.58 -7.71
N ASN A 194 -15.37 30.33 -6.57
CA ASN A 194 -14.80 30.49 -5.23
C ASN A 194 -15.22 29.31 -4.32
N GLN A 195 -14.58 28.15 -4.48
CA GLN A 195 -14.67 27.07 -3.50
C GLN A 195 -13.34 26.88 -2.79
N ASP A 196 -12.92 27.87 -2.01
CA ASP A 196 -12.00 27.66 -0.87
C ASP A 196 -12.81 27.07 0.31
N GLY A 197 -13.46 25.95 0.08
CA GLY A 197 -14.01 25.09 1.12
C GLY A 197 -12.92 24.14 1.64
N PRO A 198 -12.96 23.70 2.91
CA PRO A 198 -11.98 22.74 3.42
C PRO A 198 -11.99 21.47 2.57
N ARG A 199 -10.87 21.19 1.88
CA ARG A 199 -10.70 20.00 1.05
C ARG A 199 -10.92 18.76 1.89
N LEU A 200 -11.93 17.96 1.56
CA LEU A 200 -12.23 16.73 2.29
C LEU A 200 -11.11 15.71 2.02
N SER A 201 -10.42 15.30 3.08
CA SER A 201 -9.46 14.20 3.01
C SER A 201 -10.19 12.87 3.14
N ILE A 202 -9.71 11.83 2.47
CA ILE A 202 -10.29 10.48 2.50
C ILE A 202 -9.34 9.55 3.25
N VAL A 203 -9.87 8.67 4.10
CA VAL A 203 -9.04 7.65 4.78
C VAL A 203 -8.52 6.64 3.75
N GLY A 204 -7.24 6.30 3.84
CA GLY A 204 -6.66 5.17 3.13
C GLY A 204 -7.13 3.84 3.71
N ASP A 205 -6.79 2.75 3.06
CA ASP A 205 -7.41 1.46 3.36
C ASP A 205 -6.44 0.40 3.97
N LEU A 206 -5.77 0.56 5.13
CA LEU A 206 -4.92 1.69 5.51
C LEU A 206 -4.88 2.11 6.99
N ILE A 207 -5.11 1.23 7.99
CA ILE A 207 -5.18 1.68 9.41
C ILE A 207 -4.34 0.86 10.39
N VAL A 208 -4.08 1.44 11.56
CA VAL A 208 -3.56 0.75 12.74
C VAL A 208 -4.53 0.92 13.91
N LEU A 209 -4.86 -0.19 14.57
CA LEU A 209 -5.75 -0.22 15.72
C LEU A 209 -5.08 -0.94 16.91
N PRO A 210 -5.10 -0.32 18.10
CA PRO A 210 -4.82 -1.00 19.36
C PRO A 210 -5.79 -2.16 19.61
N CYS A 211 -5.32 -3.25 20.24
CA CYS A 211 -6.13 -4.43 20.55
C CYS A 211 -7.41 -4.09 21.34
N ARG A 212 -7.33 -3.11 22.25
CA ARG A 212 -8.50 -2.61 23.01
C ARG A 212 -9.64 -2.13 22.10
N LEU A 213 -9.30 -1.40 21.02
CA LEU A 213 -10.29 -0.86 20.09
C LEU A 213 -10.75 -1.95 19.11
N LEU A 214 -9.88 -2.91 18.78
CA LEU A 214 -10.25 -4.08 18.00
C LEU A 214 -11.27 -4.95 18.75
N GLY A 215 -11.09 -5.17 20.05
CA GLY A 215 -12.04 -5.92 20.88
C GLY A 215 -13.38 -5.20 21.04
N ILE A 216 -13.37 -3.88 21.30
CA ILE A 216 -14.61 -3.08 21.43
C ILE A 216 -15.39 -3.05 20.11
N SER A 217 -14.72 -3.19 18.96
CA SER A 217 -15.41 -3.32 17.67
C SER A 217 -16.35 -4.52 17.61
N GLY A 218 -16.13 -5.54 18.46
CA GLY A 218 -17.01 -6.70 18.69
C GLY A 218 -18.33 -6.38 19.38
N VAL A 219 -18.33 -5.36 20.24
CA VAL A 219 -19.46 -4.98 21.11
C VAL A 219 -20.30 -3.87 20.47
N LEU A 220 -19.69 -3.05 19.61
CA LEU A 220 -20.36 -1.95 18.93
C LEU A 220 -21.19 -2.47 17.76
N HIS A 221 -22.51 -2.58 17.97
CA HIS A 221 -23.46 -2.93 16.93
C HIS A 221 -24.25 -1.72 16.47
N ALA A 222 -23.99 -1.27 15.24
CA ALA A 222 -24.89 -0.37 14.50
C ALA A 222 -25.24 -1.03 13.17
N SER A 223 -26.53 -1.31 12.97
CA SER A 223 -27.03 -1.99 11.77
C SER A 223 -26.48 -1.36 10.49
N GLY A 224 -25.78 -2.17 9.68
CA GLY A 224 -25.21 -1.73 8.39
C GLY A 224 -23.92 -0.92 8.47
N THR A 225 -23.34 -0.73 9.65
CA THR A 225 -22.07 0.00 9.84
C THR A 225 -20.92 -0.98 10.04
N ASN A 226 -19.77 -0.67 9.44
CA ASN A 226 -18.56 -1.47 9.56
C ASN A 226 -17.97 -1.40 11.00
N PRO A 227 -17.60 -2.53 11.63
CA PRO A 227 -17.10 -2.56 13.02
C PRO A 227 -15.79 -1.78 13.22
N LEU A 228 -14.87 -1.84 12.24
CA LEU A 228 -13.61 -1.09 12.30
C LEU A 228 -13.84 0.42 12.18
N ARG A 229 -14.85 0.84 11.41
CA ARG A 229 -15.27 2.24 11.36
C ARG A 229 -15.81 2.70 12.72
N LEU A 230 -16.67 1.92 13.37
CA LEU A 230 -17.19 2.25 14.69
C LEU A 230 -16.06 2.36 15.73
N ALA A 231 -15.07 1.46 15.68
CA ALA A 231 -13.90 1.52 16.54
C ALA A 231 -13.07 2.80 16.33
N LEU A 232 -12.93 3.26 15.08
CA LEU A 232 -12.28 4.53 14.77
C LEU A 232 -13.09 5.75 15.23
N GLU A 233 -14.41 5.72 15.06
CA GLU A 233 -15.28 6.79 15.56
C GLU A 233 -15.22 6.89 17.09
N GLN A 234 -15.21 5.75 17.79
CA GLN A 234 -14.98 5.68 19.23
C GLN A 234 -13.60 6.25 19.60
N ALA A 235 -12.54 5.85 18.90
CA ALA A 235 -11.20 6.38 19.13
C ALA A 235 -11.13 7.90 18.91
N ALA A 236 -11.90 8.43 17.96
CA ALA A 236 -11.97 9.85 17.67
C ALA A 236 -12.69 10.62 18.79
N VAL A 237 -13.77 10.06 19.34
CA VAL A 237 -14.46 10.59 20.53
C VAL A 237 -13.52 10.60 21.74
N GLU A 238 -12.68 9.56 21.89
CA GLU A 238 -11.65 9.49 22.94
C GLU A 238 -10.44 10.42 22.70
N GLY A 239 -10.33 11.06 21.53
CA GLY A 239 -9.17 11.88 21.17
C GLY A 239 -7.88 11.09 20.96
N THR A 240 -7.99 9.79 20.65
CA THR A 240 -6.85 8.87 20.48
C THR A 240 -6.54 8.54 19.02
N VAL A 241 -7.18 9.23 18.07
CA VAL A 241 -6.89 9.11 16.63
C VAL A 241 -5.75 10.03 16.23
N GLN A 242 -4.77 9.46 15.53
CA GLN A 242 -3.68 10.17 14.89
C GLN A 242 -3.79 10.04 13.37
N THR A 243 -3.76 11.17 12.69
CA THR A 243 -3.78 11.21 11.22
C THR A 243 -2.36 11.35 10.69
N ILE A 244 -2.03 10.57 9.65
CA ILE A 244 -0.80 10.73 8.87
C ILE A 244 -1.20 11.29 7.51
N PRO A 245 -0.78 12.51 7.15
CA PRO A 245 -0.99 13.01 5.80
C PRO A 245 -0.19 12.13 4.84
N GLY A 246 -0.91 11.40 4.00
CA GLY A 246 -0.29 10.54 3.01
C GLY A 246 0.27 11.40 1.88
N ALA A 247 1.59 11.36 1.70
CA ALA A 247 2.19 11.90 0.50
C ALA A 247 1.67 11.13 -0.71
N THR A 248 1.57 11.81 -1.86
CA THR A 248 1.06 11.26 -3.14
C THR A 248 1.75 9.98 -3.61
N HIS A 249 2.91 9.62 -3.07
CA HIS A 249 3.66 8.41 -3.41
C HIS A 249 3.62 7.31 -2.34
N TRP A 250 3.07 7.58 -1.17
CA TRP A 250 3.05 6.63 -0.06
C TRP A 250 1.94 5.60 -0.15
N PHE A 251 0.79 5.96 -0.72
CA PHE A 251 -0.27 5.01 -0.99
C PHE A 251 -1.16 5.41 -2.17
N ARG A 252 -1.78 4.42 -2.83
CA ARG A 252 -2.69 4.55 -3.96
C ARG A 252 -3.76 3.47 -3.90
N ASP A 253 -5.01 3.89 -3.80
CA ASP A 253 -6.16 3.00 -3.85
C ASP A 253 -6.47 2.60 -5.29
N VAL A 254 -6.49 1.29 -5.56
CA VAL A 254 -6.67 0.73 -6.89
C VAL A 254 -8.16 0.65 -7.28
N ARG A 255 -9.08 0.75 -6.32
CA ARG A 255 -10.54 0.71 -6.58
C ARG A 255 -11.07 1.96 -7.28
N GLY A 256 -10.33 3.07 -7.27
CA GLY A 256 -10.75 4.31 -7.92
C GLY A 256 -10.78 4.22 -9.46
N PRO A 257 -11.46 5.15 -10.15
CA PRO A 257 -11.72 5.10 -11.60
C PRO A 257 -10.47 5.11 -12.50
N LYS A 258 -9.29 5.42 -11.95
CA LYS A 258 -7.97 5.33 -12.62
C LYS A 258 -6.92 4.60 -11.79
N GLY A 259 -7.35 3.87 -10.76
CA GLY A 259 -6.51 3.30 -9.71
C GLY A 259 -5.31 2.49 -10.23
N PRO A 260 -5.51 1.45 -11.08
CA PRO A 260 -4.41 0.59 -11.52
C PRO A 260 -3.32 1.35 -12.28
N LYS A 261 -3.72 2.26 -13.18
CA LYS A 261 -2.78 3.06 -13.98
C LYS A 261 -2.00 4.05 -13.13
N LEU A 262 -2.66 4.71 -12.18
CA LEU A 262 -2.01 5.64 -11.25
C LEU A 262 -1.07 4.92 -10.28
N ALA A 263 -1.47 3.74 -9.80
CA ALA A 263 -0.63 2.89 -8.96
C ALA A 263 0.63 2.45 -9.72
N GLU A 264 0.51 1.99 -10.96
CA GLU A 264 1.66 1.62 -11.80
C GLU A 264 2.61 2.80 -12.04
N GLN A 265 2.08 3.98 -12.39
CA GLN A 265 2.90 5.20 -12.56
C GLN A 265 3.64 5.58 -11.27
N THR A 266 2.97 5.44 -10.12
CA THR A 266 3.57 5.72 -8.81
C THR A 266 4.69 4.73 -8.49
N LEU A 267 4.51 3.46 -8.80
CA LEU A 267 5.53 2.42 -8.62
C LEU A 267 6.76 2.67 -9.51
N VAL A 268 6.56 2.96 -10.79
CA VAL A 268 7.65 3.26 -11.73
C VAL A 268 8.43 4.50 -11.26
N ARG A 269 7.73 5.56 -10.83
CA ARG A 269 8.38 6.76 -10.26
C ARG A 269 9.19 6.43 -9.01
N SER A 270 8.67 5.57 -8.14
CA SER A 270 9.33 5.18 -6.88
C SER A 270 10.64 4.42 -7.15
N LEU A 271 10.66 3.51 -8.14
CA LEU A 271 11.87 2.82 -8.56
C LEU A 271 12.93 3.80 -9.07
N GLN A 272 12.53 4.76 -9.90
CA GLN A 272 13.42 5.79 -10.45
C GLN A 272 14.00 6.74 -9.38
N THR A 273 13.29 6.94 -8.27
CA THR A 273 13.78 7.76 -7.15
C THR A 273 14.73 7.00 -6.22
N LEU A 274 14.52 5.68 -6.03
CA LEU A 274 15.35 4.85 -5.16
C LEU A 274 16.75 4.56 -5.75
N GLN A 275 16.87 4.52 -7.07
CA GLN A 275 18.16 4.36 -7.75
C GLN A 275 19.05 5.64 -7.68
N GLY A 276 18.57 6.76 -7.11
CA GLY A 276 19.24 8.06 -7.19
C GLY A 276 20.33 8.36 -6.15
N GLY A 277 20.90 7.35 -5.48
CA GLY A 277 21.78 7.55 -4.33
C GLY A 277 23.16 8.15 -4.64
N MET A 278 23.79 7.85 -5.79
CA MET A 278 25.20 8.21 -6.04
C MET A 278 25.59 8.48 -7.50
N ASP A 279 24.67 8.67 -8.45
CA ASP A 279 25.02 8.48 -9.87
C ASP A 279 25.29 9.78 -10.68
N GLY A 280 26.24 9.66 -11.61
CA GLY A 280 26.76 10.74 -12.45
C GLY A 280 25.74 11.36 -13.42
N LEU A 281 26.16 12.43 -14.11
CA LEU A 281 25.29 13.22 -14.99
C LEU A 281 24.63 12.39 -16.11
N VAL A 282 25.34 11.37 -16.62
CA VAL A 282 24.89 10.46 -17.68
C VAL A 282 23.77 9.55 -17.19
N ASP A 283 23.92 8.95 -16.01
CA ASP A 283 22.90 8.07 -15.42
C ASP A 283 21.61 8.83 -15.12
N ARG A 284 21.76 10.04 -14.58
CA ARG A 284 20.62 10.86 -14.15
C ARG A 284 19.74 11.32 -15.32
N TYR A 285 20.32 11.56 -16.50
CA TYR A 285 19.59 12.18 -17.62
C TYR A 285 19.31 11.25 -18.80
N ILE A 286 20.24 10.34 -19.13
CA ILE A 286 20.11 9.44 -20.29
C ILE A 286 19.55 8.09 -19.81
N ASN A 287 20.26 7.41 -18.91
CA ASN A 287 19.88 6.05 -18.50
C ASN A 287 18.51 6.05 -17.81
N ARG A 288 18.20 7.03 -16.97
CA ARG A 288 16.91 7.10 -16.25
C ARG A 288 15.68 7.35 -17.15
N LYS A 289 15.83 8.11 -18.24
CA LYS A 289 14.72 8.35 -19.19
C LYS A 289 14.49 7.15 -20.09
N CYS A 290 15.58 6.55 -20.60
CA CYS A 290 15.50 5.38 -21.46
C CYS A 290 15.07 4.11 -20.71
N SER A 291 15.61 3.87 -19.50
CA SER A 291 15.24 2.73 -18.67
C SER A 291 13.76 2.75 -18.29
N GLY A 292 13.20 3.91 -17.95
CA GLY A 292 11.77 4.02 -17.63
C GLY A 292 10.85 3.56 -18.78
N LEU A 293 11.21 3.89 -20.03
CA LEU A 293 10.46 3.45 -21.22
C LEU A 293 10.63 1.95 -21.47
N LEU A 294 11.85 1.44 -21.33
CA LEU A 294 12.16 0.02 -21.47
C LEU A 294 11.50 -0.82 -20.37
N THR A 295 11.51 -0.37 -19.12
CA THR A 295 10.82 -1.01 -18.00
C THR A 295 9.32 -1.14 -18.30
N GLN A 296 8.69 -0.06 -18.79
CA GLN A 296 7.27 -0.11 -19.19
C GLN A 296 7.03 -1.10 -20.34
N LEU A 297 7.97 -1.20 -21.29
CA LEU A 297 7.90 -2.15 -22.38
C LEU A 297 8.05 -3.61 -21.88
N PHE A 298 9.03 -3.88 -21.03
CA PHE A 298 9.29 -5.21 -20.46
C PHE A 298 8.15 -5.67 -19.55
N LEU A 299 7.55 -4.77 -18.77
CA LEU A 299 6.35 -5.07 -17.98
C LEU A 299 5.15 -5.42 -18.87
N LYS A 300 4.97 -4.72 -20.00
CA LYS A 300 3.93 -5.08 -21.00
C LYS A 300 4.21 -6.43 -21.67
N LEU A 301 5.47 -6.74 -21.94
CA LEU A 301 5.93 -8.03 -22.49
C LEU A 301 5.98 -9.15 -21.44
N ARG A 302 5.69 -8.85 -20.16
CA ARG A 302 5.73 -9.79 -19.03
C ARG A 302 7.09 -10.46 -18.82
N TRP A 303 8.17 -9.77 -19.16
CA TRP A 303 9.53 -10.28 -18.93
C TRP A 303 9.87 -10.22 -17.43
N THR A 304 10.59 -11.24 -16.96
CA THR A 304 11.07 -11.28 -15.57
C THR A 304 12.36 -10.46 -15.45
N PRO A 305 12.67 -9.89 -14.26
CA PRO A 305 13.94 -9.20 -14.03
C PRO A 305 15.16 -10.05 -14.43
N ASN A 306 15.15 -11.34 -14.10
CA ASN A 306 16.24 -12.26 -14.47
C ASN A 306 16.41 -12.39 -15.99
N THR A 307 15.32 -12.39 -16.75
CA THR A 307 15.38 -12.40 -18.22
C THR A 307 16.02 -11.14 -18.76
N ILE A 308 15.70 -9.98 -18.16
CA ILE A 308 16.27 -8.68 -18.54
C ILE A 308 17.77 -8.65 -18.24
N THR A 309 18.20 -9.16 -17.08
CA THR A 309 19.63 -9.27 -16.72
C THR A 309 20.40 -10.23 -17.63
N ILE A 310 19.80 -11.37 -18.02
CA ILE A 310 20.45 -12.27 -18.98
C ILE A 310 20.58 -11.58 -20.35
N LEU A 311 19.56 -10.83 -20.76
CA LEU A 311 19.61 -10.06 -22.00
C LEU A 311 20.68 -8.97 -21.95
N SER A 312 20.76 -8.17 -20.88
CA SER A 312 21.79 -7.13 -20.72
C SER A 312 23.18 -7.76 -20.80
N MET A 313 23.39 -8.88 -20.12
CA MET A 313 24.65 -9.62 -20.15
C MET A 313 25.00 -10.10 -21.57
N VAL A 314 24.06 -10.70 -22.31
CA VAL A 314 24.30 -11.15 -23.69
C VAL A 314 24.62 -9.98 -24.61
N VAL A 315 23.89 -8.87 -24.50
CA VAL A 315 24.16 -7.65 -25.29
C VAL A 315 25.55 -7.09 -24.95
N GLY A 316 25.95 -7.10 -23.68
CA GLY A 316 27.28 -6.68 -23.23
C GLY A 316 28.40 -7.58 -23.77
N LEU A 317 28.20 -8.91 -23.82
CA LEU A 317 29.15 -9.85 -24.41
C LEU A 317 29.29 -9.66 -25.93
N VAL A 318 28.19 -9.41 -26.63
CA VAL A 318 28.22 -9.06 -28.05
C VAL A 318 29.00 -7.77 -28.26
N ALA A 319 28.76 -6.74 -27.45
CA ALA A 319 29.49 -5.48 -27.48
C ALA A 319 31.00 -5.68 -27.30
N ALA A 320 31.42 -6.53 -26.36
CA ALA A 320 32.82 -6.90 -26.15
C ALA A 320 33.44 -7.53 -27.40
N GLY A 321 32.70 -8.38 -28.12
CA GLY A 321 33.13 -8.98 -29.38
C GLY A 321 33.47 -7.96 -30.47
N PHE A 322 32.76 -6.84 -30.52
CA PHE A 322 33.02 -5.75 -31.48
C PHE A 322 34.33 -4.99 -31.21
N PHE A 323 34.89 -5.08 -30.01
CA PHE A 323 36.19 -4.46 -29.70
C PHE A 323 37.39 -5.31 -30.14
N ILE A 324 37.21 -6.60 -30.42
CA ILE A 324 38.29 -7.54 -30.77
C ILE A 324 39.03 -7.14 -32.07
N PRO A 325 38.36 -6.72 -33.16
CA PRO A 325 39.05 -6.39 -34.42
C PRO A 325 39.91 -5.11 -34.37
N GLY A 326 39.77 -4.27 -33.33
CA GLY A 326 40.57 -3.05 -33.15
C GLY A 326 40.30 -1.90 -34.13
N SER A 327 39.37 -2.08 -35.07
CA SER A 327 38.94 -1.06 -36.04
C SER A 327 37.98 -0.03 -35.42
N TRP A 328 38.13 1.23 -35.81
CA TRP A 328 37.34 2.36 -35.29
C TRP A 328 35.82 2.20 -35.45
N GLU A 329 35.37 1.72 -36.61
CA GLU A 329 33.93 1.55 -36.90
C GLU A 329 33.27 0.52 -35.97
N TYR A 330 33.93 -0.62 -35.76
CA TYR A 330 33.46 -1.66 -34.85
C TYR A 330 33.56 -1.22 -33.39
N ALA A 331 34.58 -0.43 -33.02
CA ALA A 331 34.70 0.14 -31.69
C ALA A 331 33.54 1.11 -31.37
N LEU A 332 33.08 1.91 -32.33
CA LEU A 332 31.93 2.80 -32.16
C LEU A 332 30.63 2.01 -31.92
N ILE A 333 30.41 0.97 -32.72
CA ILE A 333 29.23 0.08 -32.58
C ILE A 333 29.30 -0.65 -31.23
N GLY A 334 30.47 -1.18 -30.86
CA GLY A 334 30.71 -1.82 -29.57
C GLY A 334 30.41 -0.89 -28.40
N ALA A 335 30.84 0.37 -28.46
CA ALA A 335 30.56 1.36 -27.42
C ALA A 335 29.06 1.66 -27.28
N LEU A 336 28.34 1.80 -28.41
CA LEU A 336 26.88 2.02 -28.39
C LEU A 336 26.12 0.80 -27.84
N LEU A 337 26.51 -0.41 -28.22
CA LEU A 337 25.91 -1.65 -27.70
C LEU A 337 26.21 -1.84 -26.21
N PHE A 338 27.42 -1.49 -25.78
CA PHE A 338 27.79 -1.55 -24.36
C PHE A 338 26.95 -0.55 -23.56
N GLN A 339 26.80 0.69 -24.02
CA GLN A 339 25.91 1.66 -23.37
C GLN A 339 24.46 1.15 -23.33
N LEU A 340 23.97 0.52 -24.40
CA LEU A 340 22.64 -0.09 -24.42
C LEU A 340 22.52 -1.22 -23.39
N SER A 341 23.55 -2.06 -23.24
CA SER A 341 23.55 -3.14 -22.24
C SER A 341 23.41 -2.61 -20.81
N VAL A 342 24.12 -1.53 -20.47
CA VAL A 342 24.03 -0.86 -19.16
C VAL A 342 22.63 -0.27 -18.95
N ILE A 343 22.05 0.36 -19.98
CA ILE A 343 20.68 0.90 -19.90
C ILE A 343 19.65 -0.22 -19.64
N ILE A 344 19.80 -1.37 -20.31
CA ILE A 344 18.91 -2.54 -20.11
C ILE A 344 19.11 -3.13 -18.71
N ASP A 345 20.34 -3.20 -18.22
CA ASP A 345 20.66 -3.73 -16.89
C ASP A 345 20.02 -2.91 -15.75
N CYS A 346 19.86 -1.60 -15.95
CA CYS A 346 19.23 -0.69 -15.00
C CYS A 346 17.69 -0.75 -14.99
N CYS A 347 17.06 -1.57 -15.84
CA CYS A 347 15.60 -1.71 -15.97
C CYS A 347 14.99 -2.74 -15.01
#